data_AF-A0A957KL02-F1
#
_entry.id   AF-A0A957KL02-F1
#
_cell.length_a   1.000
_cell.length_b   1.000
_cell.length_c   1.000
_cell.angle_alpha   90.00
_cell.angle_beta   90.00
_cell.angle_gamma   90.00
#
_symmetry.space_group_name_H-M   'P 1'
#
loop_
_entity.id
_entity.type
_entity.pdbx_description
1 polymer ?
#
loop_
_entity_poly.entity_id
_entity_poly.type
_entity_poly.pdbx_seq_one_letter_code
_entity_poly.pdbx_strand_id
1 'polypeptide(L)' 'GQKLLVVDQIDPAGQPTGHYDICVDKAQAGIGDRVLVLDEGNGARQVLELSTAPIRAVIVGIVDDM' A
#
# COMPACT_ATOMS: atom_id res chain seq x y z
N GLY A 1 -9.65 11.58 8.45
CA GLY A 1 -9.87 10.23 7.91
C GLY A 1 -8.62 9.78 7.19
N GLN A 2 -8.39 8.47 7.07
CA GLN A 2 -7.30 7.93 6.26
C GLN A 2 -7.80 7.71 4.83
N LYS A 3 -6.99 8.04 3.82
CA LYS A 3 -7.32 7.77 2.42
C LYS A 3 -7.08 6.28 2.15
N LEU A 4 -8.06 5.65 1.49
CA LEU A 4 -7.98 4.24 1.10
C LEU A 4 -7.89 4.14 -0.42
N LEU A 5 -7.00 3.27 -0.90
CA LEU A 5 -6.81 2.99 -2.31
C LEU A 5 -6.91 1.48 -2.55
N VAL A 6 -7.54 1.09 -3.66
CA VAL A 6 -7.42 -0.27 -4.19
C VAL A 6 -6.12 -0.32 -4.99
N VAL A 7 -5.29 -1.31 -4.68
CA VAL A 7 -3.96 -1.48 -5.28
C VAL A 7 -3.90 -2.87 -5.90
N ASP A 8 -3.78 -2.93 -7.22
CA ASP A 8 -3.55 -4.19 -7.92
C ASP A 8 -2.13 -4.69 -7.67
N GLN A 9 -1.99 -5.97 -7.29
CA GLN A 9 -0.68 -6.60 -7.17
C GLN A 9 -0.14 -6.90 -8.57
N ILE A 10 1.07 -6.44 -8.85
CA ILE A 10 1.77 -6.66 -10.12
C ILE A 10 2.93 -7.63 -9.94
N ASP A 11 3.23 -8.39 -10.97
CA ASP A 11 4.41 -9.25 -11.03
C ASP A 11 5.70 -8.43 -11.32
N PRO A 12 6.89 -9.05 -11.29
CA PRO A 12 8.13 -8.35 -11.62
C PRO A 12 8.20 -7.79 -13.05
N ALA A 13 7.35 -8.24 -13.97
CA ALA A 13 7.22 -7.68 -15.31
C ALA A 13 6.22 -6.52 -15.39
N GLY A 14 5.61 -6.13 -14.26
CA GLY A 14 4.64 -5.04 -14.17
C GLY A 14 3.22 -5.42 -14.60
N GLN A 15 2.93 -6.71 -14.77
CA GLN A 15 1.61 -7.18 -15.20
C GLN A 15 0.72 -7.47 -13.98
N PRO A 16 -0.57 -7.11 -14.02
CA PRO A 16 -1.51 -7.44 -12.94
C PRO A 16 -1.60 -8.95 -12.71
N THR A 17 -1.55 -9.35 -11.45
CA THR A 17 -1.67 -10.76 -11.04
C THR A 17 -3.13 -11.22 -10.88
N GLY A 18 -4.08 -10.28 -10.86
CA GLY A 18 -5.49 -10.53 -10.53
C GLY A 18 -5.80 -10.48 -9.03
N HIS A 19 -4.80 -10.30 -8.18
CA HIS A 19 -4.96 -10.01 -6.75
C HIS A 19 -4.89 -8.50 -6.50
N TYR A 20 -5.57 -8.03 -5.46
CA TYR A 20 -5.54 -6.64 -5.04
C TYR A 20 -5.57 -6.52 -3.51
N ASP A 21 -5.07 -5.39 -3.01
CA ASP A 21 -5.15 -5.00 -1.62
C ASP A 21 -5.91 -3.67 -1.45
N ILE A 22 -6.57 -3.49 -0.30
CA ILE A 22 -7.09 -2.18 0.11
C ILE A 22 -6.08 -1.60 1.09
N CYS A 23 -5.39 -0.55 0.66
CA CYS A 23 -4.29 0.04 1.40
C CYS A 23 -4.67 1.40 1.97
N VAL A 24 -4.16 1.70 3.16
CA VAL A 24 -4.10 3.08 3.66
C VAL A 24 -2.97 3.81 2.96
N ASP A 25 -3.26 4.99 2.44
CA ASP A 25 -2.28 5.84 1.77
C ASP A 25 -1.53 6.73 2.79
N LYS A 26 -0.24 6.43 2.98
CA LYS A 26 0.68 7.25 3.78
C LYS A 26 1.72 7.99 2.92
N ALA A 27 1.84 7.65 1.65
CA ALA A 27 2.83 8.20 0.71
C ALA A 27 2.24 9.22 -0.28
N GLN A 28 0.94 9.53 -0.19
CA GLN A 28 0.22 10.45 -1.07
C GLN A 28 0.08 9.96 -2.52
N ALA A 29 -0.09 8.66 -2.73
CA ALA A 29 -0.17 8.04 -4.06
C ALA A 29 -1.43 8.45 -4.85
N GLY A 30 -1.28 8.62 -6.16
CA GLY A 30 -2.35 8.86 -7.13
C GLY A 30 -2.86 7.58 -7.81
N ILE A 31 -3.93 7.72 -8.59
CA ILE A 31 -4.38 6.65 -9.48
C ILE A 31 -3.33 6.48 -10.59
N GLY A 32 -2.90 5.24 -10.81
CA GLY A 32 -1.90 4.90 -11.82
C GLY A 32 -0.46 4.89 -11.30
N ASP A 33 -0.22 5.37 -10.07
CA ASP A 33 1.10 5.27 -9.44
C ASP A 33 1.43 3.80 -9.13
N ARG A 34 2.67 3.41 -9.41
CA ARG A 34 3.23 2.18 -8.90
C ARG A 34 3.69 2.42 -7.47
N VAL A 35 3.31 1.55 -6.54
CA VAL A 35 3.52 1.77 -5.11
C VAL A 35 4.20 0.58 -4.44
N LEU A 36 4.90 0.88 -3.34
CA LEU A 36 5.39 -0.13 -2.42
C LEU A 36 4.38 -0.31 -1.28
N VAL A 37 3.88 -1.54 -1.13
CA VAL A 37 2.93 -1.91 -0.09
C VAL A 37 3.65 -2.66 1.03
N LEU A 38 3.47 -2.20 2.26
CA LEU A 38 3.77 -2.96 3.45
C LEU A 38 2.53 -3.78 3.84
N ASP A 39 2.56 -5.09 3.59
CA ASP A 39 1.48 -6.02 3.92
C ASP A 39 1.77 -6.81 5.22
N GLU A 40 1.85 -6.09 6.34
CA GLU A 40 2.13 -6.68 7.66
C GLU A 40 1.54 -5.82 8.77
N GLY A 41 0.83 -6.44 9.72
CA GLY A 41 -0.02 -5.73 10.67
C GLY A 41 0.72 -4.94 11.76
N ASN A 42 1.89 -5.38 12.22
CA ASN A 42 2.66 -4.63 13.21
C ASN A 42 3.38 -3.44 12.57
N GLY A 43 4.06 -3.66 11.44
CA GLY A 43 4.72 -2.61 10.67
C GLY A 43 3.73 -1.53 10.21
N ALA A 44 2.55 -1.92 9.71
CA ALA A 44 1.48 -0.98 9.37
C ALA A 44 1.11 -0.06 10.55
N ARG A 45 0.97 -0.63 11.75
CA ARG A 45 0.65 0.14 12.98
C ARG A 45 1.78 1.09 13.39
N GLN A 46 3.03 0.68 13.21
CA GLN A 46 4.19 1.53 13.47
C GLN A 46 4.26 2.72 12.50
N VAL A 47 4.10 2.46 11.19
CA VAL A 47 4.10 3.50 10.14
C VAL A 47 2.97 4.52 10.34
N LEU A 48 1.81 4.05 10.81
CA LEU A 48 0.65 4.90 11.03
C LEU A 48 0.61 5.55 12.41
N GLU A 49 1.52 5.20 13.33
CA GLU A 49 1.53 5.63 14.72
C GLU A 49 0.22 5.27 15.46
N LEU A 50 -0.37 4.12 15.14
CA LEU A 50 -1.65 3.65 15.68
C LEU A 50 -1.50 2.25 16.30
N SER A 51 -1.29 2.20 17.62
CA SER A 51 -0.97 0.96 18.35
C SER A 51 -2.01 -0.16 18.24
N THR A 52 -3.29 0.18 18.08
CA THR A 52 -4.42 -0.78 18.08
C THR A 52 -5.22 -0.78 16.78
N ALA A 53 -4.78 -0.06 15.74
CA ALA A 53 -5.54 0.02 14.51
C ALA A 53 -5.58 -1.34 13.78
N PRO A 54 -6.76 -1.80 13.33
CA PRO A 54 -6.92 -3.04 12.57
C PRO A 54 -6.55 -2.83 11.10
N ILE A 55 -5.30 -2.44 10.84
CA ILE A 55 -4.78 -2.13 9.50
C ILE A 55 -3.60 -3.07 9.22
N ARG A 56 -3.59 -3.66 8.03
CA ARG A 56 -2.57 -4.61 7.59
C ARG A 56 -1.74 -4.08 6.41
N ALA A 57 -2.41 -3.47 5.43
CA ALA A 57 -1.78 -3.00 4.20
C ALA A 57 -1.66 -1.47 4.17
N VAL A 58 -0.45 -0.97 3.96
CA VAL A 58 -0.15 0.47 3.90
C VAL A 58 0.74 0.76 2.71
N ILE A 59 0.41 1.79 1.94
CA ILE A 59 1.30 2.34 0.92
C ILE A 59 2.38 3.15 1.64
N VAL A 60 3.63 2.68 1.56
CA VAL A 60 4.78 3.30 2.23
C VAL A 60 5.67 4.11 1.29
N GLY A 61 5.46 4.00 -0.02
CA GLY A 61 6.20 4.77 -1.01
C GLY A 61 5.61 4.64 -2.42
N ILE A 62 6.00 5.56 -3.28
CA ILE A 62 5.77 5.53 -4.73
C ILE A 62 7.08 5.07 -5.39
N VAL A 63 6.96 4.26 -6.43
CA VAL A 63 8.09 3.70 -7.18
C VAL A 63 8.24 4.49 -8.48
N ASP A 64 9.38 5.16 -8.65
CA ASP A 64 9.68 5.93 -9.86
C ASP A 64 10.13 5.03 -11.03
N ASP A 65 11.00 4.05 -10.76
CA ASP A 65 11.58 3.14 -11.74
C ASP A 65 11.75 1.72 -11.17
N MET A 66 11.87 0.71 -12.05
CA MET A 66 12.13 -0.70 -11.68
C MET A 66 13.61 -1.01 -11.55
#